data_AF-A0A921CJD4-F1
#
_entry.id   AF-A0A921CJD4-F1
#
_cell.length_a   1.000
_cell.length_b   1.000
_cell.length_c   1.000
_cell.angle_alpha   90.00
_cell.angle_beta   90.00
_cell.angle_gamma   90.00
#
_symmetry.space_group_name_H-M   'P 1'
#
loop_
_entity.id
_entity.type
_entity.pdbx_description
1 polymer ?
#
loop_
_entity_poly.entity_id
_entity_poly.type
_entity_poly.pdbx_seq_one_letter_code
_entity_poly.pdbx_strand_id
1 'polypeptide(L)'
;EGTQLLPTRQDIWRMPTTDEMVRSLVRHGVNAGCAWNGAVGRSPCEVRPDKETPLWDPQSRVIYYWTADEADGGRAYFVVYHGAVGMVPKFTAMGSRGYRCVRE
;
A
#
# COMPACT_ATOMS: atom_id res chain seq x y z
N GLU A 1 -19.83 -8.95 7.52
CA GLU A 1 -19.54 -7.78 8.37
C GLU A 1 -18.06 -7.43 8.51
N GLY A 2 -17.09 -8.36 8.60
CA GLY A 2 -15.65 -7.98 8.61
C GLY A 2 -15.21 -7.13 9.81
N THR A 3 -15.96 -7.20 10.92
CA THR A 3 -15.82 -6.38 12.12
C THR A 3 -14.90 -6.98 13.19
N GLN A 4 -14.35 -8.17 12.95
CA GLN A 4 -13.49 -8.88 13.90
C GLN A 4 -12.42 -9.69 13.17
N LEU A 5 -11.23 -9.79 13.77
CA LEU A 5 -10.17 -10.69 13.34
C LEU A 5 -10.48 -12.09 13.86
N LEU A 6 -10.57 -13.06 12.96
CA LEU A 6 -10.84 -14.45 13.30
C LEU A 6 -9.52 -15.23 13.40
N PRO A 7 -9.40 -16.19 14.33
CA PRO A 7 -8.20 -16.99 14.49
C PRO A 7 -7.95 -17.96 13.32
N THR A 8 -8.95 -18.18 12.47
CA THR A 8 -8.86 -19.06 11.30
C THR A 8 -8.79 -18.23 10.03
N ARG A 9 -7.87 -18.60 9.13
CA ARG A 9 -7.77 -18.06 7.76
C ARG A 9 -9.12 -18.13 7.04
N GLN A 10 -9.58 -17.02 6.47
CA GLN A 10 -10.90 -16.94 5.82
C GLN A 10 -10.82 -17.08 4.29
N ASP A 11 -9.63 -16.98 3.71
CA ASP A 11 -9.34 -16.99 2.27
C ASP A 11 -10.12 -15.94 1.47
N ILE A 12 -10.42 -14.80 2.11
CA ILE A 12 -11.11 -13.68 1.49
C ILE A 12 -10.13 -12.68 0.87
N TRP A 13 -10.56 -12.00 -0.18
CA TRP A 13 -9.83 -10.88 -0.75
C TRP A 13 -10.12 -9.61 0.04
N ARG A 14 -9.06 -8.94 0.51
CA ARG A 14 -9.14 -7.61 1.12
C ARG A 14 -8.07 -6.68 0.57
N MET A 15 -8.21 -5.38 0.82
CA MET A 15 -7.12 -4.45 0.60
C MET A 15 -5.94 -4.79 1.53
N PRO A 16 -4.68 -4.61 1.08
CA PRO A 16 -3.53 -4.74 1.96
C PRO A 16 -3.53 -3.62 3.00
N THR A 17 -3.02 -3.90 4.20
CA THR A 17 -2.65 -2.85 5.15
C THR A 17 -1.52 -1.99 4.56
N THR A 18 -1.29 -0.84 5.16
CA THR A 18 -0.22 0.06 4.75
C THR A 18 1.14 -0.59 4.96
N ASP A 19 1.33 -1.29 6.07
CA ASP A 19 2.58 -2.02 6.34
C ASP A 19 2.78 -3.19 5.35
N GLU A 20 1.73 -3.96 5.02
CA GLU A 20 1.81 -5.01 3.99
C GLU A 20 2.20 -4.44 2.62
N MET A 21 1.55 -3.34 2.21
CA MET A 21 1.85 -2.68 0.94
C MET A 21 3.28 -2.14 0.91
N VAL A 22 3.75 -1.50 1.99
CA VAL A 22 5.13 -1.01 2.12
C VAL A 22 6.14 -2.15 2.07
N ARG A 23 5.93 -3.23 2.82
CA ARG A 23 6.81 -4.41 2.82
C ARG A 23 6.83 -5.16 1.51
N SER A 24 5.82 -5.01 0.66
CA SER A 24 5.76 -5.64 -0.66
C SER A 24 6.60 -4.92 -1.74
N LEU A 25 7.10 -3.71 -1.45
CA LEU A 25 7.84 -2.91 -2.41
C LEU A 25 9.16 -3.59 -2.82
N VAL A 26 9.52 -3.44 -4.09
CA VAL A 26 10.67 -4.12 -4.70
C VAL A 26 11.56 -3.16 -5.48
N ARG A 27 12.80 -3.61 -5.70
CA ARG A 27 13.75 -3.05 -6.64
C ARG A 27 14.43 -4.20 -7.38
N HIS A 28 14.39 -4.18 -8.71
CA HIS A 28 14.93 -5.22 -9.60
C HIS A 28 14.47 -6.64 -9.23
N GLY A 29 13.19 -6.78 -8.87
CA GLY A 29 12.59 -8.06 -8.46
C GLY A 29 12.97 -8.55 -7.05
N VAL A 30 13.78 -7.78 -6.31
CA VAL A 30 14.18 -8.09 -4.93
C VAL A 30 13.40 -7.20 -3.97
N ASN A 31 13.00 -7.73 -2.80
CA ASN A 31 12.35 -6.94 -1.76
C ASN A 31 13.22 -5.74 -1.36
N ALA A 32 12.62 -4.56 -1.24
CA ALA A 32 13.32 -3.31 -0.95
C ALA A 32 13.67 -3.11 0.54
N GLY A 33 13.25 -4.03 1.42
CA GLY A 33 13.50 -3.97 2.86
C GLY A 33 12.74 -2.83 3.55
N CYS A 34 11.61 -2.40 2.99
CA CYS A 34 10.85 -1.29 3.56
C CYS A 34 10.03 -1.72 4.78
N ALA A 35 9.93 -0.85 5.78
CA ALA A 35 9.06 -1.05 6.94
C ALA A 35 8.32 0.24 7.28
N TRP A 36 7.02 0.14 7.58
CA TRP A 36 6.24 1.30 7.97
C TRP A 36 6.17 1.42 9.50
N ASN A 37 6.25 2.66 10.01
CA ASN A 37 6.23 2.95 11.44
C ASN A 37 4.94 3.66 11.89
N GLY A 38 3.91 3.71 11.04
CA GLY A 38 2.65 4.42 11.31
C GLY A 38 2.65 5.90 10.91
N ALA A 39 3.79 6.47 10.47
CA ALA A 39 3.88 7.88 10.09
C ALA A 39 3.78 8.10 8.57
N VAL A 40 3.28 9.28 8.18
CA VAL A 40 3.39 9.75 6.79
C VAL A 40 4.83 10.16 6.47
N GLY A 41 5.17 10.17 5.18
CA GLY A 41 6.50 10.50 4.69
C GLY A 41 7.22 9.27 4.16
N ARG A 42 8.55 9.37 4.07
CA ARG A 42 9.37 8.30 3.51
C ARG A 42 9.55 7.19 4.55
N SER A 43 9.13 5.97 4.21
CA SER A 43 9.42 4.81 5.04
C SER A 43 10.90 4.43 4.94
N PRO A 44 11.54 3.96 6.03
CA PRO A 44 12.86 3.37 5.95
C PRO A 44 12.83 2.15 5.02
N CYS A 45 13.77 2.10 4.08
CA CYS A 45 14.00 0.99 3.16
C CYS A 45 15.50 0.78 3.03
N GLU A 46 15.94 -0.47 2.84
CA GLU A 46 17.33 -0.79 2.55
C GLU A 46 17.75 -0.26 1.17
N VAL A 47 16.86 -0.41 0.19
CA VAL A 47 17.02 0.12 -1.16
C VAL A 47 15.77 0.93 -1.53
N ARG A 48 15.92 2.02 -2.29
CA ARG A 48 14.76 2.78 -2.76
C ARG A 48 13.99 1.92 -3.78
N PRO A 49 12.71 1.59 -3.52
CA PRO A 49 11.90 0.83 -4.48
C PRO A 49 11.57 1.67 -5.71
N ASP A 50 11.14 1.00 -6.77
CA ASP A 50 10.79 1.64 -8.03
C ASP A 50 9.46 1.12 -8.58
N LYS A 51 8.97 1.78 -9.62
CA LYS A 51 7.72 1.43 -10.29
C LYS A 51 7.96 0.26 -11.25
N GLU A 52 8.04 -0.94 -10.69
CA GLU A 52 8.38 -2.17 -11.41
C GLU A 52 7.31 -3.25 -11.29
N THR A 53 7.25 -4.12 -12.31
CA THR A 53 6.44 -5.34 -12.29
C THR A 53 6.95 -6.33 -11.23
N PRO A 54 6.09 -7.16 -10.63
CA PRO A 54 4.66 -7.32 -10.92
C PRO A 54 3.75 -6.37 -10.12
N LEU A 55 4.29 -5.70 -9.10
CA LEU A 55 3.49 -4.89 -8.19
C LEU A 55 2.93 -3.64 -8.87
N TRP A 56 3.75 -2.99 -9.70
CA TRP A 56 3.38 -1.83 -10.49
C TRP A 56 3.38 -2.17 -11.97
N ASP A 57 2.50 -1.52 -12.73
CA ASP A 57 2.63 -1.44 -14.18
C ASP A 57 3.41 -0.17 -14.53
N PRO A 58 4.66 -0.27 -15.02
CA PRO A 58 5.48 0.90 -15.35
C PRO A 58 4.83 1.83 -16.38
N GLN A 59 3.98 1.30 -17.26
CA GLN A 59 3.30 2.07 -18.32
C GLN A 59 1.99 2.72 -17.86
N SER A 60 1.41 2.25 -16.76
CA SER A 60 0.18 2.82 -16.19
C SER A 60 0.40 4.23 -15.63
N ARG A 61 -0.67 5.04 -15.51
CA ARG A 61 -0.60 6.31 -14.76
C ARG A 61 -0.63 6.11 -13.24
N VAL A 62 -0.87 4.89 -12.78
CA VAL A 62 -0.96 4.56 -11.36
C VAL A 62 0.41 4.65 -10.70
N ILE A 63 0.56 5.57 -9.76
CA ILE A 63 1.76 5.76 -8.93
C ILE A 63 1.46 5.73 -7.42
N TYR A 64 0.18 5.56 -7.08
CA TYR A 64 -0.34 5.44 -5.72
C TYR A 64 -1.22 4.20 -5.60
N TYR A 65 -1.07 3.45 -4.51
CA TYR A 65 -2.03 2.41 -4.12
C TYR A 65 -2.72 2.78 -2.82
N TRP A 66 -4.05 2.67 -2.81
CA TRP A 66 -4.85 2.69 -1.59
C TRP A 66 -4.49 1.53 -0.66
N THR A 67 -4.61 1.76 0.64
CA THR A 67 -4.44 0.75 1.69
C THR A 67 -5.70 0.60 2.52
N ALA A 68 -5.78 -0.48 3.30
CA ALA A 68 -6.89 -0.75 4.20
C ALA A 68 -6.93 0.19 5.41
N ASP A 69 -5.79 0.73 5.82
CA ASP A 69 -5.72 1.54 7.04
C ASP A 69 -6.24 2.96 6.82
N GLU A 70 -7.04 3.41 7.77
CA GLU A 70 -7.49 4.79 7.85
C GLU A 70 -6.51 5.62 8.68
N ALA A 71 -6.27 6.87 8.28
CA ALA A 71 -5.50 7.82 9.08
C ALA A 71 -6.38 8.45 10.16
N ASP A 72 -7.63 8.74 9.81
CA ASP A 72 -8.68 9.26 10.68
C ASP A 72 -10.05 9.05 10.03
N GLY A 73 -11.12 9.55 10.67
CA GLY A 73 -12.49 9.40 10.16
C GLY A 73 -12.71 9.96 8.75
N GLY A 74 -11.91 10.93 8.30
CA GLY A 74 -12.03 11.59 6.99
C GLY A 74 -10.92 11.24 5.99
N ARG A 75 -9.81 10.64 6.42
CA ARG A 75 -8.61 10.42 5.60
C ARG A 75 -8.16 8.96 5.63
N ALA A 76 -7.63 8.50 4.52
CA ALA A 76 -7.04 7.17 4.39
C ALA A 76 -5.60 7.26 3.89
N TYR A 77 -4.81 6.23 4.18
CA TYR A 77 -3.42 6.14 3.75
C TYR A 77 -3.32 5.65 2.31
N PHE A 78 -2.22 6.03 1.65
CA PHE A 78 -1.81 5.47 0.37
C PHE A 78 -0.29 5.32 0.33
N VAL A 79 0.17 4.34 -0.44
CA VAL A 79 1.61 4.12 -0.67
C VAL A 79 1.98 4.56 -2.08
N VAL A 80 3.07 5.31 -2.18
CA VAL A 80 3.69 5.73 -3.44
C VAL A 80 4.73 4.70 -3.86
N TYR A 81 4.88 4.42 -5.15
CA TYR A 81 5.81 3.40 -5.68
C TYR A 81 7.23 3.44 -5.11
N HIS A 82 7.77 4.63 -4.83
CA HIS A 82 9.11 4.83 -4.26
C HIS A 82 9.21 4.72 -2.72
N GLY A 83 8.17 4.22 -2.04
CA GLY A 83 8.19 3.89 -0.60
C GLY A 83 7.74 5.00 0.35
N ALA A 84 7.18 6.09 -0.17
CA ALA A 84 6.54 7.09 0.67
C ALA A 84 5.10 6.68 1.01
N VAL A 85 4.64 7.06 2.21
CA VAL A 85 3.26 6.94 2.66
C VAL A 85 2.68 8.33 2.76
N GLY A 86 1.50 8.52 2.18
CA GLY A 86 0.73 9.75 2.32
C GLY A 86 -0.65 9.48 2.91
N MET A 87 -1.36 10.54 3.24
CA MET A 87 -2.78 10.47 3.60
C MET A 87 -3.56 11.53 2.82
N VAL A 88 -4.82 11.25 2.55
CA VAL A 88 -5.68 12.10 1.72
C VAL A 88 -7.14 11.88 2.11
N PRO A 89 -8.03 12.87 1.93
CA PRO A 89 -9.46 12.65 2.15
C PRO A 89 -9.98 11.45 1.35
N LYS A 90 -10.80 10.62 1.99
CA LYS A 90 -11.28 9.33 1.43
C LYS A 90 -11.99 9.48 0.07
N PHE A 91 -12.67 10.60 -0.13
CA PHE A 91 -13.46 10.87 -1.34
C PHE A 91 -12.74 11.72 -2.39
N THR A 92 -11.47 12.06 -2.19
CA THR A 92 -10.66 12.72 -3.23
C THR A 92 -10.49 11.74 -4.39
N ALA A 93 -10.77 12.13 -5.64
CA ALA A 93 -10.51 11.30 -6.81
C ALA A 93 -9.15 11.63 -7.44
N MET A 94 -8.36 10.60 -7.75
CA MET A 94 -7.06 10.76 -8.42
C MET A 94 -6.92 9.69 -9.50
N GLY A 95 -6.84 10.08 -10.78
CA GLY A 95 -6.68 9.13 -11.90
C GLY A 95 -5.35 8.35 -11.90
N SER A 96 -4.40 8.75 -11.06
CA SER A 96 -3.11 8.10 -10.84
C SER A 96 -3.08 7.18 -9.61
N ARG A 97 -4.24 6.83 -9.06
CA ARG A 97 -4.35 5.95 -7.90
C ARG A 97 -5.18 4.71 -8.22
N GLY A 98 -4.65 3.56 -7.82
CA GLY A 98 -5.33 2.28 -7.92
C GLY A 98 -5.46 1.58 -6.56
N TYR A 99 -5.75 0.29 -6.61
CA TYR A 99 -5.73 -0.60 -5.44
C TYR A 99 -5.15 -1.95 -5.84
N ARG A 100 -4.70 -2.71 -4.85
CA ARG A 100 -4.38 -4.13 -4.95
C ARG A 100 -5.19 -4.87 -3.89
N CYS A 101 -5.29 -6.18 -4.04
CA CYS A 101 -5.91 -7.04 -3.04
C CYS A 101 -4.93 -8.13 -2.64
N VAL A 102 -4.99 -8.51 -1.36
CA VAL A 102 -4.30 -9.67 -0.80
C VAL A 102 -5.35 -10.69 -0.37
N ARG A 103 -4.98 -11.97 -0.40
CA ARG A 103 -5.83 -13.05 0.06
C ARG A 103 -5.41 -13.42 1.47
N GLU A 104 -6.33 -13.32 2.41
CA GLU A 104 -6.07 -13.62 3.83
C GLU A 104 -6.24 -15.07 4.14
#